data_AF-A0A4V6MFT8-F1
#
_entry.id   AF-A0A4V6MFT8-F1
#
_cell.length_a   1.000
_cell.length_b   1.000
_cell.length_c   1.000
_cell.angle_alpha   90.00
_cell.angle_beta   90.00
_cell.angle_gamma   90.00
#
_symmetry.space_group_name_H-M   'P 1'
#
loop_
_entity.id
_entity.type
_entity.pdbx_description
1 polymer ?
#
loop_
_entity_poly.entity_id
_entity_poly.type
_entity_poly.pdbx_seq_one_letter_code
_entity_poly.pdbx_strand_id
1 'polypeptide(L)'
;MRFMILRRSDANMEAGALTDKALLAAVGRYYQDMRDAGVLLAGEWLRPTAKSARIVASQGRQTVVDGPFTELKELIAGFILIEVPSLEEAIRWARRCPTLTGSFDAQAEVRQVVEASDFPADYAQELTLHASKTMAADAEELLRTQTAAIQ
;
A
#
# COMPACT_ATOMS: atom_id res chain seq x y z
N MET A 1 -6.51 7.07 10.15
CA MET A 1 -6.94 6.08 9.14
C MET A 1 -5.78 5.84 8.20
N ARG A 2 -5.55 4.59 7.78
CA ARG A 2 -4.44 4.26 6.90
C ARG A 2 -4.88 4.17 5.45
N PHE A 3 -4.03 4.65 4.54
CA PHE A 3 -4.29 4.66 3.11
C PHE A 3 -3.08 4.16 2.33
N MET A 4 -3.33 3.34 1.32
CA MET A 4 -2.35 2.86 0.37
C MET A 4 -2.45 3.67 -0.93
N ILE A 5 -1.32 4.21 -1.39
CA ILE A 5 -1.16 4.84 -2.70
C ILE A 5 -0.41 3.83 -3.57
N LEU A 6 -1.08 3.29 -4.59
CA LEU A 6 -0.57 2.25 -5.48
C LEU A 6 -0.21 2.86 -6.82
N ARG A 7 1.09 2.88 -7.18
CA ARG A 7 1.52 3.41 -8.48
C ARG A 7 1.45 2.32 -9.54
N ARG A 8 0.64 2.54 -10.59
CA ARG A 8 0.63 1.67 -11.77
C ARG A 8 2.02 1.64 -12.44
N SER A 9 2.46 0.50 -12.94
CA SER A 9 3.71 0.39 -13.70
C SER A 9 3.52 0.88 -15.15
N ASP A 10 4.60 1.39 -15.72
CA ASP A 10 4.70 1.73 -17.14
C ASP A 10 5.82 0.91 -17.82
N ALA A 11 5.94 1.03 -19.14
CA ALA A 11 6.91 0.26 -19.91
C ALA A 11 8.36 0.53 -19.48
N ASN A 12 8.69 1.74 -19.04
CA ASN A 12 10.04 2.07 -18.61
C ASN A 12 10.36 1.42 -17.26
N MET A 13 9.40 1.45 -16.34
CA MET A 13 9.52 0.77 -15.04
C MET A 13 9.69 -0.75 -15.21
N GLU A 14 8.90 -1.38 -16.09
CA GLU A 14 9.02 -2.82 -16.37
C GLU A 14 10.28 -3.19 -17.16
N ALA A 15 10.83 -2.28 -17.96
CA ALA A 15 12.15 -2.46 -18.56
C ALA A 15 13.29 -2.39 -17.52
N GLY A 16 12.99 -2.03 -16.27
CA GLY A 16 13.98 -1.83 -15.22
C GLY A 16 14.88 -0.61 -15.49
N ALA A 17 14.38 0.35 -16.28
CA ALA A 17 15.12 1.57 -16.58
C ALA A 17 15.41 2.32 -15.27
N LEU A 18 16.65 2.74 -15.10
CA LEU A 18 17.00 3.60 -13.97
C LEU A 18 16.34 4.96 -14.19
N THR A 19 15.70 5.47 -13.13
CA THR A 19 15.21 6.84 -13.14
C THR A 19 16.38 7.82 -13.06
N ASP A 20 16.18 9.05 -13.52
CA ASP A 20 17.21 10.08 -13.44
C ASP A 20 17.45 10.57 -12.00
N LYS A 21 18.62 11.18 -11.76
CA LYS A 21 19.02 11.66 -10.43
C LYS A 21 18.08 12.74 -9.89
N ALA A 22 17.47 13.55 -10.75
CA ALA A 22 16.59 14.64 -10.31
C ALA A 22 15.26 14.08 -9.78
N LEU A 23 14.67 13.10 -10.47
CA LEU A 23 13.47 12.40 -10.00
C LEU A 23 13.76 11.64 -8.70
N LEU A 24 14.89 10.93 -8.61
CA LEU A 24 15.27 10.24 -7.37
C LEU A 24 15.40 11.22 -6.19
N ALA A 25 16.03 12.37 -6.39
CA ALA A 25 16.13 13.40 -5.36
C ALA A 25 14.78 14.01 -5.00
N ALA A 26 13.88 14.18 -5.97
CA ALA A 26 12.51 14.66 -5.72
C ALA A 26 11.70 13.66 -4.90
N VAL A 27 11.79 12.35 -5.20
CA VAL A 27 11.15 11.30 -4.39
C VAL A 27 11.74 11.27 -2.99
N GLY A 28 13.05 11.40 -2.85
CA GLY A 28 13.72 11.50 -1.55
C GLY A 28 13.17 12.65 -0.68
N ARG A 29 13.02 13.84 -1.26
CA ARG A 29 12.40 15.01 -0.59
C ARG A 29 10.94 14.74 -0.23
N TYR A 30 10.17 14.19 -1.16
CA TYR A 30 8.76 13.86 -0.93
C TYR A 30 8.56 12.87 0.24
N TYR A 31 9.41 11.84 0.34
CA TYR A 31 9.41 10.96 1.51
C TYR A 31 9.84 11.66 2.79
N GLN A 32 10.81 12.59 2.71
CA GLN A 32 11.20 13.40 3.87
C GLN A 32 10.04 14.26 4.36
N ASP A 33 9.34 14.97 3.47
CA ASP A 33 8.18 15.78 3.80
C ASP A 33 7.11 14.96 4.55
N MET A 34 6.84 13.72 4.13
CA MET A 34 5.88 12.85 4.82
C MET A 34 6.37 12.37 6.18
N ARG A 35 7.68 12.07 6.31
CA ARG A 35 8.27 11.69 7.60
C ARG A 35 8.20 12.85 8.58
N ASP A 36 8.56 14.05 8.14
CA ASP A 36 8.52 15.26 8.95
C ASP A 36 7.08 15.61 9.37
N ALA A 37 6.11 15.35 8.49
CA ALA A 37 4.69 15.47 8.81
C ALA A 37 4.14 14.33 9.68
N GLY A 38 4.93 13.27 9.93
CA GLY A 38 4.51 12.11 10.72
C GLY A 38 3.49 11.20 10.03
N VAL A 39 3.30 11.31 8.71
CA VAL A 39 2.25 10.57 7.98
C VAL A 39 2.77 9.33 7.26
N LEU A 40 4.08 9.17 7.04
CA LEU A 40 4.63 8.02 6.32
C LEU A 40 4.74 6.80 7.23
N LEU A 41 4.04 5.71 6.88
CA LEU A 41 4.19 4.41 7.54
C LEU A 41 5.16 3.50 6.79
N ALA A 42 5.06 3.46 5.46
CA ALA A 42 5.97 2.70 4.59
C ALA A 42 5.93 3.26 3.16
N GLY A 43 6.98 3.04 2.37
CA GLY A 43 6.95 3.40 0.96
C GLY A 43 8.09 2.77 0.18
N GLU A 44 7.77 1.88 -0.75
CA GLU A 44 8.75 1.01 -1.41
C GLU A 44 8.49 0.88 -2.91
N TRP A 45 9.59 0.70 -3.64
CA TRP A 45 9.59 0.45 -5.07
C TRP A 45 9.66 -1.06 -5.30
N LEU A 46 8.84 -1.56 -6.21
CA LEU A 46 8.85 -2.97 -6.59
C LEU A 46 9.80 -3.19 -7.77
N ARG A 47 10.37 -4.38 -7.85
CA ARG A 47 11.14 -4.80 -9.02
C ARG A 47 10.18 -5.04 -10.20
N PRO A 48 10.67 -4.94 -11.44
CA PRO A 48 9.91 -5.35 -12.62
C PRO A 48 9.32 -6.74 -12.45
N THR A 49 8.13 -6.96 -13.00
CA THR A 49 7.43 -8.24 -12.90
C THR A 49 8.15 -9.41 -13.55
N ALA A 50 9.09 -9.14 -14.47
CA ALA A 50 10.05 -10.14 -14.97
C ALA A 50 10.89 -10.79 -13.86
N LYS A 51 10.97 -10.19 -12.66
CA LYS A 51 11.64 -10.73 -11.46
C LYS A 51 10.64 -11.18 -10.38
N SER A 52 9.37 -11.30 -10.72
CA SER A 52 8.32 -11.76 -9.82
C SER A 52 7.93 -13.20 -10.11
N ALA A 53 7.43 -13.89 -9.10
CA ALA A 53 6.71 -15.15 -9.25
C ALA A 53 5.23 -14.90 -8.96
N ARG A 54 4.34 -15.53 -9.73
CA ARG A 54 2.89 -15.51 -9.47
C ARG A 54 2.45 -16.87 -8.96
N ILE A 55 1.61 -16.86 -7.93
CA ILE A 55 0.85 -18.04 -7.52
C ILE A 55 -0.56 -17.91 -8.12
N VAL A 56 -0.92 -18.83 -9.01
CA VAL A 56 -2.29 -18.94 -9.53
C VAL A 56 -2.97 -20.04 -8.75
N ALA A 57 -4.05 -19.70 -8.05
CA ALA A 57 -4.88 -20.65 -7.33
C ALA A 57 -6.22 -20.81 -8.07
N SER A 58 -6.61 -22.04 -8.36
CA SER A 58 -7.94 -22.37 -8.87
C SER A 58 -8.43 -23.63 -8.18
N GLN A 59 -9.64 -23.57 -7.61
CA GLN A 59 -10.30 -24.70 -6.93
C GLN A 59 -9.40 -25.45 -5.93
N GLY A 60 -8.66 -24.72 -5.09
CA GLY A 60 -7.81 -25.32 -4.05
C GLY A 60 -6.48 -25.90 -4.54
N ARG A 61 -6.16 -25.84 -5.84
CA ARG A 61 -4.82 -26.16 -6.36
C ARG A 61 -4.06 -24.88 -6.71
N GLN A 62 -2.81 -24.81 -6.25
CA GLN A 62 -1.90 -23.71 -6.54
C GLN A 62 -0.88 -24.14 -7.61
N THR A 63 -0.56 -23.25 -8.54
CA THR A 63 0.54 -23.41 -9.50
C THR A 63 1.36 -22.13 -9.51
N VAL A 64 2.68 -22.28 -9.45
CA VAL A 64 3.61 -21.15 -9.57
C VAL A 64 3.88 -20.92 -11.06
N VAL A 65 3.70 -19.68 -11.50
CA VAL A 65 3.97 -19.23 -12.86
C VAL A 65 4.97 -18.08 -12.78
N ASP A 66 6.10 -18.22 -13.47
CA ASP A 66 7.11 -17.17 -13.56
C ASP A 66 6.66 -16.09 -14.56
N GLY A 67 6.86 -14.81 -14.21
CA GLY A 67 6.65 -13.68 -15.14
C GLY A 67 5.26 -12.99 -15.13
N PRO A 68 5.03 -12.04 -16.06
CA PRO A 68 3.88 -11.13 -16.06
C PRO A 68 2.53 -11.81 -16.35
N PHE A 69 1.39 -11.10 -16.21
CA PHE A 69 0.12 -11.64 -16.71
C PHE A 69 0.15 -11.60 -18.25
N THR A 70 -0.37 -12.64 -18.91
CA THR A 70 -0.52 -12.68 -20.38
C THR A 70 -1.58 -11.68 -20.87
N GLU A 71 -2.52 -11.31 -20.01
CA GLU A 71 -3.36 -10.12 -20.14
C GLU A 71 -3.17 -9.23 -18.91
N LEU A 72 -2.44 -8.13 -19.08
CA LEU A 72 -2.25 -7.07 -18.10
C LEU A 72 -3.02 -5.86 -18.57
N LYS A 73 -3.86 -5.28 -17.72
CA LYS A 73 -4.07 -3.84 -17.88
C LYS A 73 -3.24 -3.06 -16.87
N GLU A 74 -3.08 -3.55 -15.65
CA GLU A 74 -2.59 -2.71 -14.56
C GLU A 74 -1.61 -3.47 -13.65
N LEU A 75 -0.31 -3.26 -13.89
CA LEU A 75 0.79 -3.67 -13.01
C LEU A 75 1.04 -2.62 -11.93
N ILE A 76 1.68 -3.00 -10.81
CA ILE A 76 2.05 -2.07 -9.73
C ILE A 76 3.58 -1.95 -9.63
N ALA A 77 4.10 -0.73 -9.73
CA ALA A 77 5.53 -0.43 -9.64
C ALA A 77 6.01 -0.09 -8.23
N GLY A 78 5.09 0.21 -7.33
CA GLY A 78 5.42 0.65 -5.97
C GLY A 78 4.17 1.03 -5.18
N PHE A 79 4.36 1.19 -3.88
CA PHE A 79 3.31 1.61 -2.97
C PHE A 79 3.83 2.59 -1.93
N ILE A 80 2.92 3.38 -1.38
CA ILE A 80 3.14 4.22 -0.19
C ILE A 80 1.98 3.98 0.76
N LEU A 81 2.28 3.61 2.00
CA LEU A 81 1.32 3.50 3.08
C LEU A 81 1.47 4.73 3.98
N ILE A 82 0.38 5.48 4.13
CA ILE A 82 0.31 6.68 4.95
C ILE A 82 -0.81 6.62 5.97
N GLU A 83 -0.68 7.38 7.04
CA GLU A 83 -1.74 7.60 8.04
C GLU A 83 -2.17 9.05 8.06
N VAL A 84 -3.45 9.28 7.77
CA VAL A 84 -4.05 10.62 7.64
C VAL A 84 -5.52 10.61 8.08
N PRO A 85 -6.12 11.77 8.38
CA PRO A 85 -7.49 11.83 8.89
C PRO A 85 -8.58 11.64 7.83
N SER A 86 -8.27 11.60 6.53
CA SER A 86 -9.30 11.41 5.48
C SER A 86 -8.73 10.95 4.14
N LEU A 87 -9.60 10.45 3.26
CA LEU A 87 -9.26 10.11 1.87
C LEU A 87 -8.81 11.36 1.10
N GLU A 88 -9.42 12.51 1.33
CA GLU A 88 -9.03 13.77 0.71
C GLU A 88 -7.60 14.17 1.09
N GLU A 89 -7.19 13.96 2.34
CA GLU A 89 -5.80 14.18 2.75
C GLU A 89 -4.85 13.18 2.08
N ALA A 90 -5.26 11.90 1.99
CA ALA A 90 -4.47 10.90 1.28
C ALA A 90 -4.28 11.27 -0.21
N ILE A 91 -5.33 11.76 -0.86
CA ILE A 91 -5.29 12.26 -2.24
C ILE A 91 -4.38 13.48 -2.35
N ARG A 92 -4.41 14.41 -1.38
CA ARG A 92 -3.50 15.58 -1.37
C ARG A 92 -2.04 15.16 -1.34
N TRP A 93 -1.69 14.17 -0.52
CA TRP A 93 -0.35 13.57 -0.53
C TRP A 93 -0.06 12.89 -1.86
N ALA A 94 -0.94 12.01 -2.35
CA ALA A 94 -0.76 11.31 -3.62
C ALA A 94 -0.49 12.25 -4.81
N ARG A 95 -1.21 13.37 -4.90
CA ARG A 95 -1.03 14.37 -5.97
C ARG A 95 0.34 15.06 -5.96
N ARG A 96 1.06 15.03 -4.84
CA ARG A 96 2.43 15.56 -4.72
C ARG A 96 3.49 14.53 -5.12
N CYS A 97 3.11 13.28 -5.41
CA CYS A 97 4.05 12.22 -5.74
C CYS A 97 4.86 12.56 -7.01
N PRO A 98 6.20 12.64 -6.93
CA PRO A 98 7.02 13.01 -8.09
C PRO A 98 6.87 12.04 -9.26
N THR A 99 6.57 10.76 -8.99
CA THR A 99 6.36 9.74 -10.04
C THR A 99 5.01 9.86 -10.75
N LEU A 100 4.17 10.84 -10.37
CA LEU A 100 2.88 11.14 -10.99
C LEU A 100 2.84 12.51 -11.69
N THR A 101 3.91 13.31 -11.58
CA THR A 101 3.93 14.72 -12.01
C THR A 101 4.89 14.97 -13.18
N GLY A 102 5.44 13.91 -13.78
CA GLY A 102 6.35 13.97 -14.92
C GLY A 102 5.66 14.08 -16.29
N SER A 103 6.46 14.10 -17.36
CA SER A 103 6.00 14.24 -18.76
C SER A 103 5.47 12.94 -19.40
N PHE A 104 5.09 11.95 -18.59
CA PHE A 104 4.61 10.64 -19.04
C PHE A 104 3.29 10.30 -18.38
N ASP A 105 2.49 9.45 -19.03
CA ASP A 105 1.22 9.00 -18.48
C ASP A 105 1.44 8.23 -17.18
N ALA A 106 0.86 8.75 -16.11
CA ALA A 106 0.98 8.17 -14.79
C ALA A 106 -0.37 8.11 -14.10
N GLN A 107 -0.59 7.02 -13.37
CA GLN A 107 -1.81 6.70 -12.66
C GLN A 107 -1.45 6.09 -11.30
N ALA A 108 -2.17 6.52 -10.27
CA ALA A 108 -2.16 5.87 -8.97
C ALA A 108 -3.58 5.66 -8.47
N GLU A 109 -3.76 4.57 -7.73
CA GLU A 109 -4.98 4.31 -6.98
C GLU A 109 -4.72 4.67 -5.51
N VAL A 110 -5.65 5.39 -4.88
CA VAL A 110 -5.61 5.66 -3.44
C VAL A 110 -6.73 4.88 -2.80
N ARG A 111 -6.40 3.99 -1.87
CA ARG A 111 -7.36 3.12 -1.20
C ARG A 111 -7.17 3.18 0.30
N GLN A 112 -8.28 3.13 1.02
CA GLN A 112 -8.24 2.96 2.46
C GLN A 112 -7.86 1.51 2.81
N VAL A 113 -7.04 1.36 3.85
CA VAL A 113 -6.74 0.07 4.47
C VAL A 113 -7.87 -0.25 5.45
N VAL A 114 -8.30 -1.50 5.49
CA VAL A 114 -9.30 -1.97 6.46
C VAL A 114 -8.70 -1.90 7.86
N GLU A 115 -9.45 -1.37 8.80
CA GLU A 115 -9.09 -1.21 10.20
C GLU A 115 -9.88 -2.20 11.08
N ALA A 116 -9.42 -2.44 12.31
CA ALA A 116 -10.13 -3.33 13.23
C ALA A 116 -11.58 -2.86 13.51
N SER A 117 -11.80 -1.55 13.49
CA SER A 117 -13.12 -0.92 13.68
C SER A 117 -14.12 -1.21 12.55
N ASP A 118 -13.66 -1.71 11.41
CA ASP A 118 -14.54 -2.07 10.28
C ASP A 118 -15.19 -3.45 10.47
N PHE A 119 -14.77 -4.20 11.51
CA PHE A 119 -15.28 -5.53 11.83
C PHE A 119 -16.21 -5.53 13.06
N PRO A 120 -17.10 -6.53 13.17
CA PRO A 120 -17.81 -6.82 14.40
C PRO A 120 -16.86 -6.99 15.60
N ALA A 121 -17.30 -6.50 16.76
CA ALA A 121 -16.49 -6.42 17.97
C ALA A 121 -16.03 -7.81 18.49
N ASP A 122 -16.82 -8.85 18.24
CA ASP A 122 -16.56 -10.25 18.57
C ASP A 122 -15.47 -10.90 17.69
N TYR A 123 -15.04 -10.23 16.61
CA TYR A 123 -13.95 -10.73 15.75
C TYR A 123 -12.56 -10.34 16.27
N ALA A 124 -12.49 -9.50 17.31
CA ALA A 124 -11.22 -8.93 17.80
C ALA A 124 -10.17 -10.00 18.15
N GLN A 125 -10.58 -11.14 18.69
CA GLN A 125 -9.68 -12.25 19.00
C GLN A 125 -9.05 -12.86 17.73
N GLU A 126 -9.86 -13.10 16.70
CA GLU A 126 -9.41 -13.64 15.42
C GLU A 126 -8.52 -12.65 14.67
N LEU A 127 -8.86 -11.36 14.71
CA LEU A 127 -8.05 -10.30 14.13
C LEU A 127 -6.68 -10.25 14.81
N THR A 128 -6.60 -10.32 16.14
CA THR A 128 -5.31 -10.32 16.86
C THR A 128 -4.37 -11.44 16.39
N LEU A 129 -4.92 -12.62 16.08
CA LEU A 129 -4.16 -13.78 15.64
C LEU A 129 -3.67 -13.69 14.19
N HIS A 130 -4.49 -13.13 13.29
CA HIS A 130 -4.26 -13.21 11.84
C HIS A 130 -3.90 -11.86 11.17
N ALA A 131 -4.00 -10.75 11.91
CA ALA A 131 -3.81 -9.42 11.36
C ALA A 131 -2.35 -8.98 11.30
N SER A 132 -2.12 -7.88 10.57
CA SER A 132 -0.90 -7.08 10.72
C SER A 132 -0.75 -6.59 12.16
N LYS A 133 0.49 -6.33 12.60
CA LYS A 133 0.80 -5.84 13.97
C LYS A 133 -0.05 -4.65 14.40
N THR A 134 -0.25 -3.67 13.52
CA THR A 134 -1.06 -2.47 13.82
C THR A 134 -2.52 -2.85 14.05
N MET A 135 -3.14 -3.59 13.12
CA MET A 135 -4.54 -3.99 13.25
C MET A 135 -4.77 -4.95 14.44
N ALA A 136 -3.78 -5.77 14.81
CA ALA A 136 -3.82 -6.58 16.00
C ALA A 136 -3.83 -5.72 17.28
N ALA A 137 -2.98 -4.69 17.36
CA ALA A 137 -2.94 -3.77 18.50
C ALA A 137 -4.28 -3.02 18.67
N ASP A 138 -4.88 -2.57 17.56
CA ASP A 138 -6.19 -1.92 17.57
C ASP A 138 -7.29 -2.89 18.03
N ALA A 139 -7.24 -4.14 17.57
CA ALA A 139 -8.17 -5.19 17.98
C ALA A 139 -8.04 -5.53 19.48
N GLU A 140 -6.82 -5.59 20.03
CA GLU A 140 -6.59 -5.77 21.47
C GLU A 140 -7.19 -4.63 22.30
N GLU A 141 -7.10 -3.39 21.81
CA GLU A 141 -7.72 -2.23 22.47
C GLU A 141 -9.26 -2.32 22.47
N LEU A 142 -9.86 -2.72 21.35
CA LEU A 142 -11.30 -2.97 21.26
C LEU A 142 -11.74 -4.06 22.25
N LEU A 143 -10.99 -5.15 22.35
CA LEU A 143 -11.26 -6.25 23.28
C LEU A 143 -11.20 -5.80 24.75
N ARG A 144 -10.18 -5.00 25.11
CA ARG A 144 -10.06 -4.41 26.45
C ARG A 144 -11.26 -3.54 26.79
N THR A 145 -11.70 -2.71 25.85
CA THR A 145 -12.82 -1.77 26.04
C THR A 145 -14.15 -2.49 26.25
N GLN A 146 -14.42 -3.55 25.48
CA GLN A 146 -15.63 -4.38 25.66
C GLN A 146 -15.66 -5.07 27.02
N THR A 147 -14.52 -5.61 27.46
CA THR A 147 -14.42 -6.32 28.75
C THR A 147 -14.68 -5.37 29.92
N ALA A 148 -14.19 -4.13 29.83
CA ALA A 148 -14.41 -3.10 30.83
C ALA A 148 -15.87 -2.60 30.91
N ALA A 149 -16.64 -2.70 29.82
CA ALA A 149 -18.04 -2.25 29.78
C ALA A 149 -19.05 -3.25 30.42
N ILE A 150 -18.59 -4.47 30.73
CA ILE A 150 -19.42 -5.54 31.32
C ILE A 150 -19.22 -5.62 32.86
N GLN A 151 -18.28 -4.85 33.42
CA GLN A 151 -18.00 -4.75 34.85
C GLN A 151 -18.61 -3.49 35.47
#